data_AF-A0A5P9F0B5-F1
#
_entry.id   AF-A0A5P9F0B5-F1
#
_cell.length_a   1.000
_cell.length_b   1.000
_cell.length_c   1.000
_cell.angle_alpha   90.00
_cell.angle_beta   90.00
_cell.angle_gamma   90.00
#
_symmetry.space_group_name_H-M   'P 1'
#
loop_
_entity.id
_entity.type
_entity.pdbx_description
1 polymer ?
#
loop_
_entity_poly.entity_id
_entity_poly.type
_entity_poly.pdbx_seq_one_letter_code
_entity_poly.pdbx_strand_id
1 'polypeptide(L)'
;MSILPSAHLKYALSDESYLRFALTRTFARPDFCDLNPGGYYAEHDNEFIGGNPGLEPTYSWNFDVLYEYYFNNSGILSSGLFYKDITDPIFTDMKEGECNGVSGVEVYSPYNGDNASLRGLEFNLVHKLDFMLHARTPVEYWGISKCYLDGFRNAYFGSR
;
A
#
# COMPACT_ATOMS: atom_id res chain seq x y z
N MET A 1 9.57 9.07 -20.48
CA MET A 1 9.83 7.61 -20.48
C MET A 1 10.30 7.25 -19.09
N SER A 2 9.50 6.51 -18.34
CA SER A 2 9.83 6.14 -16.96
C SER A 2 10.54 4.79 -16.95
N ILE A 3 11.68 4.72 -16.26
CA ILE A 3 12.42 3.47 -16.06
C ILE A 3 11.98 2.82 -14.75
N LEU A 4 11.69 1.51 -14.80
CA LEU A 4 11.17 0.73 -13.67
C LEU A 4 12.14 -0.41 -13.35
N PRO A 5 13.30 -0.13 -12.74
CA PRO A 5 14.23 -1.18 -12.36
C PRO A 5 13.61 -2.09 -11.29
N SER A 6 13.90 -3.38 -11.39
CA SER A 6 13.58 -4.37 -10.38
C SER A 6 14.73 -5.35 -10.19
N ALA A 7 15.00 -5.71 -8.95
CA ALA A 7 16.00 -6.67 -8.56
C ALA A 7 15.47 -7.52 -7.41
N HIS A 8 15.65 -8.84 -7.53
CA HIS A 8 15.26 -9.80 -6.51
C HIS A 8 16.42 -10.74 -6.25
N LEU A 9 16.77 -10.92 -4.98
CA LEU A 9 17.82 -11.84 -4.56
C LEU A 9 17.23 -12.81 -3.54
N LYS A 10 17.47 -14.10 -3.76
CA LYS A 10 17.18 -15.15 -2.78
C LYS A 10 18.49 -15.81 -2.38
N TYR A 11 18.73 -15.89 -1.08
CA TYR A 11 19.90 -16.52 -0.50
C TYR A 11 19.47 -17.65 0.43
N ALA A 12 20.02 -18.85 0.23
CA ALA A 12 19.80 -19.98 1.12
C ALA A 12 20.82 -19.91 2.27
N LEU A 13 20.33 -19.79 3.50
CA LEU A 13 21.17 -19.85 4.71
C LEU A 13 21.42 -21.30 5.12
N SER A 14 20.42 -22.16 4.95
CA SER A 14 20.46 -23.62 5.11
C SER A 14 19.49 -24.27 4.12
N ASP A 15 19.33 -25.60 4.18
CA ASP A 15 18.35 -26.31 3.36
C ASP A 15 16.89 -25.90 3.71
N GLU A 16 16.68 -25.42 4.93
CA GLU A 16 15.38 -25.06 5.52
C GLU A 16 15.17 -23.55 5.66
N SER A 17 16.18 -22.71 5.43
CA SER A 17 16.10 -21.27 5.72
C SER A 17 16.58 -20.39 4.56
N TYR A 18 15.81 -19.33 4.30
CA TYR A 18 16.02 -18.45 3.16
C TYR A 18 15.90 -16.98 3.58
N LEU A 19 16.77 -16.16 3.01
CA LEU A 19 16.62 -14.72 2.98
C LEU A 19 16.22 -14.28 1.58
N ARG A 20 15.27 -13.36 1.48
CA ARG A 20 14.87 -12.71 0.23
C ARG A 20 15.02 -11.21 0.38
N PHE A 21 15.62 -10.60 -0.62
CA PHE A 21 15.72 -9.15 -0.77
C PHE A 21 15.02 -8.76 -2.07
N ALA A 22 14.18 -7.74 -2.02
CA ALA A 22 13.55 -7.15 -3.20
C ALA A 22 13.76 -5.64 -3.22
N LEU A 23 14.13 -5.13 -4.38
CA LEU A 23 14.21 -3.70 -4.67
C LEU A 23 13.47 -3.46 -5.97
N THR A 24 12.39 -2.70 -5.93
CA THR A 24 11.54 -2.47 -7.10
C THR A 24 11.13 -1.01 -7.19
N ARG A 25 11.02 -0.51 -8.42
CA ARG A 25 10.34 0.74 -8.71
C ARG A 25 9.04 0.45 -9.43
N THR A 26 7.93 0.93 -8.88
CA THR A 26 6.58 0.78 -9.45
C THR A 26 5.95 2.15 -9.66
N PHE A 27 4.84 2.17 -10.40
CA PHE A 27 4.00 3.35 -10.54
C PHE A 27 2.53 2.93 -10.56
N ALA A 28 1.66 3.82 -10.09
CA ALA A 28 0.22 3.71 -10.20
C ALA A 28 -0.29 4.84 -11.09
N ARG A 29 -1.20 4.50 -12.02
CA ARG A 29 -1.84 5.51 -12.85
C ARG A 29 -2.98 6.17 -12.07
N PRO A 30 -3.27 7.47 -12.30
CA PRO A 30 -4.49 8.08 -11.81
C PRO A 30 -5.70 7.31 -12.32
N ASP A 31 -6.76 7.27 -11.51
CA ASP A 31 -8.02 6.66 -11.93
C ASP A 31 -8.67 7.49 -13.05
N PHE A 32 -9.37 6.81 -13.97
CA PHE A 32 -9.98 7.49 -15.12
C PHE A 32 -11.01 8.55 -14.70
N CYS A 33 -11.74 8.31 -13.61
CA CYS A 33 -12.70 9.27 -13.06
C CYS A 33 -12.00 10.53 -12.54
N ASP A 34 -10.81 10.37 -11.94
CA ASP A 34 -10.04 11.48 -11.39
C ASP A 34 -9.42 12.34 -12.49
N LEU A 35 -9.20 11.80 -13.69
CA LEU A 35 -8.72 12.55 -14.85
C LEU A 35 -9.81 13.30 -15.61
N ASN A 36 -11.07 13.25 -15.14
CA ASN A 36 -12.17 13.92 -15.81
C ASN A 36 -11.98 15.45 -15.76
N PRO A 37 -11.94 16.17 -16.90
CA PRO A 37 -11.87 17.63 -16.91
C PRO A 37 -13.15 18.31 -16.40
N GLY A 38 -14.24 17.55 -16.25
CA GLY A 38 -15.52 18.04 -15.73
C GLY A 38 -15.78 17.65 -14.28
N GLY A 39 -16.94 18.10 -13.80
CA GLY A 39 -17.46 17.81 -12.48
C GLY A 39 -18.96 18.04 -12.42
N TYR A 40 -19.56 17.84 -11.26
CA TYR A 40 -20.95 18.20 -11.01
C TYR A 40 -21.06 19.04 -9.75
N TYR A 41 -22.07 19.91 -9.75
CA TYR A 41 -22.41 20.77 -8.63
C TYR A 41 -23.61 20.18 -7.88
N ALA A 42 -23.43 19.88 -6.60
CA ALA A 42 -24.46 19.39 -5.70
C ALA A 42 -25.11 20.58 -4.98
N GLU A 43 -26.21 21.09 -5.54
CA GLU A 43 -26.89 22.29 -5.03
C GLU A 43 -27.37 22.15 -3.58
N HIS A 44 -27.75 20.94 -3.16
CA HIS A 44 -28.23 20.68 -1.79
C HIS A 44 -27.14 20.90 -0.74
N ASP A 45 -25.91 20.53 -1.06
CA ASP A 45 -24.77 20.55 -0.13
C ASP A 45 -23.82 21.73 -0.39
N ASN A 46 -24.08 22.53 -1.43
CA ASN A 46 -23.22 23.63 -1.88
C ASN A 46 -21.79 23.16 -2.20
N GLU A 47 -21.68 21.98 -2.81
CA GLU A 47 -20.42 21.32 -3.14
C GLU A 47 -20.22 21.21 -4.65
N PHE A 48 -18.98 21.33 -5.12
CA PHE A 48 -18.58 20.98 -6.47
C PHE A 48 -17.59 19.82 -6.42
N ILE A 49 -17.91 18.72 -7.09
CA ILE A 49 -17.04 17.53 -7.17
C ILE A 49 -16.52 17.45 -8.61
N GLY A 50 -15.21 17.66 -8.77
CA GLY A 50 -14.54 17.68 -10.07
C GLY A 50 -13.33 16.78 -10.13
N GLY A 51 -13.01 16.31 -11.34
CA GLY A 51 -11.71 15.68 -11.60
C GLY A 51 -10.61 16.70 -11.90
N ASN A 52 -9.40 16.19 -12.05
CA ASN A 52 -8.19 16.93 -12.38
C ASN A 52 -7.43 16.20 -13.51
N PRO A 53 -7.52 16.68 -14.78
CA PRO A 53 -6.81 16.07 -15.91
C PRO A 53 -5.29 16.30 -15.83
N GLY A 54 -4.81 17.13 -14.91
CA GLY A 54 -3.40 17.43 -14.68
C GLY A 54 -2.70 16.47 -13.70
N LEU A 55 -3.35 15.39 -13.26
CA LEU A 55 -2.74 14.44 -12.33
C LEU A 55 -1.55 13.71 -12.96
N GLU A 56 -0.48 13.63 -12.18
CA GLU A 56 0.69 12.84 -12.50
C GLU A 56 0.58 11.43 -11.89
N PRO A 57 1.19 10.39 -12.50
CA PRO A 57 1.21 9.06 -11.91
C PRO A 57 2.01 9.01 -10.61
N THR A 58 1.46 8.37 -9.58
CA THR A 58 2.17 8.07 -8.33
C THR A 58 3.32 7.09 -8.61
N TYR A 59 4.51 7.35 -8.08
CA TYR A 59 5.64 6.41 -8.11
C TYR A 59 5.93 5.82 -6.73
N SER A 60 6.47 4.61 -6.68
CA SER A 60 6.92 4.01 -5.42
C SER A 60 8.23 3.26 -5.60
N TRP A 61 9.21 3.54 -4.74
CA TRP A 61 10.36 2.68 -4.51
C TRP A 61 10.06 1.74 -3.35
N ASN A 62 10.15 0.43 -3.58
CA ASN A 62 9.86 -0.58 -2.57
C ASN A 62 11.13 -1.38 -2.26
N PHE A 63 11.41 -1.50 -0.96
CA PHE A 63 12.53 -2.24 -0.40
C PHE A 63 11.96 -3.25 0.59
N ASP A 64 12.17 -4.54 0.31
CA ASP A 64 11.63 -5.62 1.11
C ASP A 64 12.73 -6.60 1.51
N VAL A 65 12.72 -7.01 2.77
CA VAL A 65 13.60 -8.05 3.33
C VAL A 65 12.72 -9.08 4.01
N LEU A 66 12.81 -10.34 3.59
CA LEU A 66 12.03 -11.43 4.13
C LEU A 66 12.95 -12.56 4.59
N TYR A 67 12.71 -13.06 5.79
CA TYR A 67 13.29 -14.28 6.31
C TYR A 67 12.22 -15.37 6.36
N GLU A 68 12.52 -16.53 5.80
CA GLU A 68 11.65 -17.69 5.80
C GLU A 68 12.38 -18.89 6.39
N TYR A 69 11.70 -19.61 7.27
CA TYR A 69 12.16 -20.85 7.88
C TYR A 69 11.10 -21.93 7.69
N TYR A 70 11.47 -23.04 7.06
CA TYR A 70 10.60 -24.16 6.79
C TYR A 70 10.79 -25.25 7.86
N PHE A 71 9.71 -25.67 8.50
CA PHE A 71 9.74 -26.76 9.46
C PHE A 71 9.67 -28.10 8.74
N ASN A 72 10.44 -29.10 9.20
CA ASN A 72 10.42 -30.46 8.68
C ASN A 72 9.03 -31.12 8.67
N ASN A 73 8.11 -30.65 9.53
CA ASN A 73 6.73 -31.13 9.60
C ASN A 73 5.74 -30.39 8.68
N SER A 74 6.19 -29.84 7.54
CA SER A 74 5.35 -29.07 6.59
C SER A 74 4.77 -27.76 7.15
N GLY A 75 5.49 -27.11 8.07
CA GLY A 75 5.15 -25.77 8.57
C GLY A 75 6.06 -24.69 7.99
N ILE A 76 5.71 -23.41 8.17
CA ILE A 76 6.54 -22.26 7.82
C ILE A 76 6.48 -21.17 8.89
N LEU A 77 7.62 -20.59 9.19
CA LEU A 77 7.77 -19.33 9.90
C LEU A 77 8.31 -18.29 8.91
N SER A 78 7.68 -17.14 8.82
CA SER A 78 8.11 -16.05 7.96
C SER A 78 8.05 -14.73 8.72
N SER A 79 9.09 -13.91 8.56
CA SER A 79 9.15 -12.57 9.10
C SER A 79 9.75 -11.63 8.07
N GLY A 80 9.19 -10.43 7.95
CA GLY A 80 9.56 -9.47 6.92
C GLY A 80 9.62 -8.04 7.42
N LEU A 81 10.49 -7.26 6.78
CA LEU A 81 10.61 -5.82 6.89
C LEU A 81 10.33 -5.22 5.51
N PHE A 82 9.54 -4.16 5.45
CA PHE A 82 9.34 -3.42 4.21
C PHE A 82 9.46 -1.92 4.44
N TYR A 83 9.95 -1.23 3.40
CA TYR A 83 10.01 0.22 3.31
C TYR A 83 9.60 0.65 1.90
N LYS A 84 8.73 1.64 1.81
CA LYS A 84 8.25 2.22 0.56
C LYS A 84 8.41 3.73 0.62
N ASP A 85 8.97 4.29 -0.44
CA ASP A 85 9.07 5.73 -0.67
C ASP A 85 8.17 6.09 -1.84
N ILE A 86 7.10 6.84 -1.57
CA ILE A 86 6.00 7.14 -2.49
C ILE A 86 6.11 8.60 -2.91
N THR A 87 6.12 8.83 -4.22
CA THR A 87 6.17 10.16 -4.84
C THR A 87 4.86 10.45 -5.53
N ASP A 88 4.37 11.69 -5.40
CA ASP A 88 3.14 12.19 -6.01
C ASP A 88 1.86 11.39 -5.68
N PRO A 89 1.62 10.97 -4.42
CA PRO A 89 0.40 10.26 -4.05
C PRO A 89 -0.84 11.11 -4.34
N ILE A 90 -1.88 10.50 -4.92
CA ILE A 90 -3.11 11.20 -5.28
C ILE A 90 -4.08 11.18 -4.09
N PHE A 91 -4.56 12.37 -3.71
CA PHE A 91 -5.58 12.56 -2.67
C PHE A 91 -6.65 13.53 -3.15
N THR A 92 -7.84 13.43 -2.60
CA THR A 92 -8.90 14.43 -2.80
C THR A 92 -8.80 15.49 -1.70
N ASP A 93 -8.67 16.76 -2.08
CA ASP A 93 -8.80 17.89 -1.15
C ASP A 93 -10.17 18.51 -1.26
N MET A 94 -10.53 19.24 -0.20
CA MET A 94 -11.61 20.22 -0.24
C MET A 94 -11.02 21.63 -0.12
N LYS A 95 -11.40 22.51 -1.03
CA LYS A 95 -11.09 23.95 -0.96
C LYS A 95 -12.34 24.78 -1.13
N GLU A 96 -12.49 25.84 -0.35
CA GLU A 96 -13.55 26.82 -0.60
C GLU A 96 -13.24 27.61 -1.88
N GLY A 97 -14.24 27.76 -2.73
CA GLY A 97 -14.14 28.46 -4.00
C GLY A 97 -15.44 29.14 -4.40
N GLU A 98 -15.48 29.51 -5.68
CA GLU A 98 -16.66 30.07 -6.33
C GLU A 98 -17.05 29.18 -7.51
N CYS A 99 -18.32 28.79 -7.58
CA CYS A 99 -18.87 28.05 -8.71
C CYS A 99 -20.07 28.80 -9.28
N ASN A 100 -20.06 29.10 -10.58
CA ASN A 100 -21.17 29.78 -11.27
C ASN A 100 -21.66 31.08 -10.60
N GLY A 101 -20.77 31.87 -9.98
CA GLY A 101 -21.13 33.12 -9.29
C GLY A 101 -21.60 32.95 -7.84
N VAL A 102 -21.58 31.72 -7.30
CA VAL A 102 -21.87 31.42 -5.89
C VAL A 102 -20.56 31.22 -5.15
N SER A 103 -20.28 32.09 -4.18
CA SER A 103 -19.09 32.02 -3.32
C SER A 103 -19.30 31.12 -2.11
N GLY A 104 -18.22 30.54 -1.58
CA GLY A 104 -18.26 29.65 -0.41
C GLY A 104 -18.65 28.22 -0.76
N VAL A 105 -18.46 27.82 -2.03
CA VAL A 105 -18.70 26.45 -2.50
C VAL A 105 -17.52 25.58 -2.09
N GLU A 106 -17.80 24.41 -1.52
CA GLU A 106 -16.76 23.43 -1.22
C GLU A 106 -16.37 22.67 -2.50
N VAL A 107 -15.13 22.84 -2.96
CA VAL A 107 -14.61 22.22 -4.17
C VAL A 107 -13.78 21.00 -3.81
N TYR A 108 -14.32 19.82 -4.12
CA TYR A 108 -13.64 18.54 -3.98
C TYR A 108 -12.94 18.18 -5.29
N SER A 109 -11.62 18.03 -5.25
CA SER A 109 -10.85 17.61 -6.43
C SER A 109 -9.60 16.81 -6.08
N PRO A 110 -9.22 15.83 -6.92
CA PRO A 110 -8.00 15.07 -6.73
C PRO A 110 -6.76 15.89 -7.11
N TYR A 111 -5.67 15.73 -6.36
CA TYR A 111 -4.38 16.37 -6.60
C TYR A 111 -3.24 15.45 -6.17
N ASN A 112 -2.05 15.66 -6.76
CA ASN A 112 -0.82 15.02 -6.28
C ASN A 112 -0.35 15.73 -5.00
N GLY A 113 -0.38 15.00 -3.89
CA GLY A 113 0.11 15.46 -2.59
C GLY A 113 1.62 15.29 -2.41
N ASP A 114 2.11 15.67 -1.23
CA ASP A 114 3.52 15.55 -0.88
C ASP A 114 3.99 14.09 -0.80
N ASN A 115 5.29 13.89 -1.02
CA ASN A 115 5.93 12.57 -0.91
C ASN A 115 5.68 11.93 0.46
N ALA A 116 5.43 10.63 0.46
CA ALA A 116 5.10 9.86 1.65
C ALA A 116 6.02 8.64 1.78
N SER A 117 6.39 8.29 3.01
CA SER A 117 7.11 7.04 3.28
C SER A 117 6.28 6.09 4.13
N LEU A 118 6.27 4.80 3.77
CA LEU A 118 5.57 3.73 4.48
C LEU A 118 6.56 2.64 4.90
N ARG A 119 6.47 2.15 6.13
CA ARG A 119 7.33 1.05 6.60
C ARG A 119 6.60 0.15 7.57
N GLY A 120 7.06 -1.08 7.68
CA GLY A 120 6.42 -2.03 8.56
C GLY A 120 7.16 -3.34 8.71
N LEU A 121 6.58 -4.15 9.58
CA LEU A 121 7.02 -5.48 9.94
C LEU A 121 5.88 -6.46 9.72
N GLU A 122 6.20 -7.61 9.13
CA GLU A 122 5.24 -8.69 8.87
C GLU A 122 5.72 -9.97 9.55
N PHE A 123 4.78 -10.72 10.11
CA PHE A 123 5.06 -12.01 10.73
C PHE A 123 3.97 -13.01 10.39
N ASN A 124 4.37 -14.23 10.04
CA ASN A 124 3.50 -15.33 9.72
C ASN A 124 4.05 -16.64 10.29
N LEU A 125 3.21 -17.37 11.02
CA LEU A 125 3.54 -18.70 11.52
C LEU A 125 2.43 -19.68 11.16
N VAL A 126 2.80 -20.75 10.46
CA VAL A 126 1.95 -21.89 10.12
C VAL A 126 2.64 -23.14 10.64
N HIS A 127 1.98 -23.89 11.50
CA HIS A 127 2.56 -25.09 12.10
C HIS A 127 1.58 -26.26 12.02
N LYS A 128 2.05 -27.42 11.55
CA LYS A 128 1.28 -28.66 11.54
C LYS A 128 1.37 -29.34 12.92
N LEU A 129 0.24 -29.60 13.55
CA LEU A 129 0.17 -30.34 14.81
C LEU A 129 -0.20 -31.80 14.53
N ASP A 130 0.77 -32.71 14.63
CA ASP A 130 0.47 -34.15 14.69
C ASP A 130 0.33 -34.56 16.16
N PHE A 131 -0.86 -34.41 16.73
CA PHE A 131 -1.15 -35.03 18.02
C PHE A 131 -1.52 -36.50 17.78
N MET A 132 -0.65 -37.42 18.21
CA MET A 132 -1.06 -38.83 18.32
C MET A 132 -1.96 -38.98 19.56
N LEU A 133 -3.26 -38.77 19.39
CA LEU A 133 -4.26 -39.45 20.21
C LEU A 133 -4.90 -40.52 19.33
N HIS A 134 -5.06 -41.72 19.88
CA HIS A 134 -5.47 -42.96 19.22
C HIS A 134 -6.94 -42.94 18.75
N ALA A 135 -7.35 -41.93 17.98
CA ALA A 135 -8.67 -41.83 17.39
C ALA A 135 -8.53 -41.23 15.99
N ARG A 136 -9.00 -41.99 15.02
CA ARG A 136 -9.19 -41.67 13.60
C ARG A 136 -9.78 -40.25 13.41
N THR A 137 -8.97 -39.21 13.18
CA THR A 137 -9.43 -37.82 12.92
C THR A 137 -8.56 -37.05 11.91
N PRO A 138 -9.11 -35.99 11.25
CA PRO A 138 -8.52 -35.31 10.11
C PRO A 138 -7.47 -34.26 10.51
N VAL A 139 -6.54 -33.96 9.58
CA VAL A 139 -5.46 -32.98 9.73
C VAL A 139 -6.03 -31.57 9.96
N GLU A 140 -5.60 -30.90 11.02
CA GLU A 140 -6.02 -29.54 11.38
C GLU A 140 -4.83 -28.56 11.26
N TYR A 141 -5.03 -27.47 10.51
CA TYR A 141 -4.02 -26.43 10.29
C TYR A 141 -4.42 -25.16 11.06
N TRP A 142 -3.51 -24.62 11.87
CA TRP A 142 -3.68 -23.33 12.55
C TRP A 142 -2.61 -22.34 12.05
N GLY A 143 -3.04 -21.13 11.69
CA GLY A 143 -2.16 -20.06 11.22
C GLY A 143 -2.53 -18.73 11.87
N ILE A 144 -1.51 -17.97 12.28
CA ILE A 144 -1.66 -16.59 12.78
C ILE A 144 -0.78 -15.70 11.92
N SER A 145 -1.40 -14.73 11.26
CA SER A 145 -0.72 -13.69 10.48
C SER A 145 -0.98 -12.35 11.15
N LYS A 146 0.09 -11.59 11.43
CA LYS A 146 0.00 -10.26 12.05
C LYS A 146 0.91 -9.29 11.30
N CYS A 147 0.33 -8.22 10.79
CA CYS A 147 1.03 -7.12 10.12
C CYS A 147 1.05 -5.92 11.06
N TYR A 148 2.23 -5.31 11.26
CA TYR A 148 2.39 -4.07 12.02
C TYR A 148 2.91 -2.98 11.10
N LEU A 149 2.11 -1.92 10.95
CA LEU A 149 2.38 -0.77 10.11
C LEU A 149 2.70 0.42 11.01
N ASP A 150 3.84 1.08 10.79
CA ASP A 150 4.15 2.37 11.43
C ASP A 150 4.67 3.35 10.39
N GLY A 151 3.85 4.34 10.04
CA GLY A 151 4.26 5.50 9.27
C GLY A 151 3.29 5.96 8.19
N PHE A 152 2.44 6.93 8.53
CA PHE A 152 2.30 8.15 7.72
C PHE A 152 3.14 9.21 8.43
N ARG A 153 4.29 9.59 7.88
CA ARG A 153 5.01 10.78 8.35
C ARG A 153 5.23 11.71 7.16
N ASN A 154 4.63 12.89 7.29
CA ASN A 154 4.57 14.03 6.38
C ASN A 154 3.70 13.88 5.12
N ALA A 155 2.38 13.80 5.31
CA ALA A 155 1.49 14.59 4.45
C ALA A 155 1.28 15.91 5.19
N TYR A 156 1.96 16.98 4.77
CA TYR A 156 1.67 18.30 5.31
C TYR A 156 0.31 18.71 4.78
N PHE A 157 -0.73 18.54 5.58
CA PHE A 157 -1.98 19.28 5.44
C PHE A 157 -1.69 20.75 5.79
N GLY A 158 -1.17 21.49 4.82
CA GLY A 158 -0.96 22.92 4.88
C GLY A 158 -1.71 23.56 3.74
N SER A 159 -2.79 24.29 4.06
CA SER A 159 -3.54 25.06 3.08
C SER A 159 -2.61 25.99 2.30
N ARG A 160 -2.70 25.89 0.97
CA ARG A 160 -2.42 27.00 0.07
C ARG A 160 -3.65 27.25 -0.76
#